data_AF-A0AAD0VCR7-F1
#
_entry.id   AF-A0AAD0VCR7-F1
#
_cell.length_a   1.000
_cell.length_b   1.000
_cell.length_c   1.000
_cell.angle_alpha   90.00
_cell.angle_beta   90.00
_cell.angle_gamma   90.00
#
_symmetry.space_group_name_H-M   'P 1'
#
loop_
_entity.id
_entity.type
_entity.pdbx_description
1 polymer ?
#
loop_
_entity_poly.entity_id
_entity_poly.type
_entity_poly.pdbx_seq_one_letter_code
_entity_poly.pdbx_strand_id
1 'polypeptide(L)'
;MRARHPARAGSPGPGLPLLAALLTGPDRLPRTRTPPPRERAFALFLARRTHPALVGIELHHNKIPGRVDDGRGLITLHPRQEFTDRWWDADDATITEEAITAAAAVFPGLRDTVLTSHVSRQGPALVVRPPGGYADLRAFNAPRRTTDPRLQLAGDYFGPSSTYGALRSGEEAAARILTHLTRTHRSRRPHES
;
A
#
# COMPACT_ATOMS: atom_id res chain seq x y z
N MET A 1 -30.24 30.56 24.49
CA MET A 1 -30.15 29.09 24.61
C MET A 1 -30.56 28.48 23.27
N ARG A 2 -29.60 28.18 22.38
CA ARG A 2 -29.84 27.54 21.08
C ARG A 2 -29.06 26.24 21.03
N ALA A 3 -29.77 25.13 20.85
CA ALA A 3 -29.21 23.79 20.74
C ALA A 3 -28.35 23.70 19.46
N ARG A 4 -27.11 23.21 19.62
CA ARG A 4 -26.23 22.85 18.50
C ARG A 4 -26.63 21.47 18.00
N HIS A 5 -26.86 21.35 16.69
CA HIS A 5 -26.95 20.07 16.00
C HIS A 5 -25.64 19.27 16.18
N PRO A 6 -25.71 17.94 16.37
CA PRO A 6 -24.51 17.11 16.34
C PRO A 6 -23.99 17.01 14.91
N ALA A 7 -22.68 17.23 14.76
CA ALA A 7 -21.96 17.03 13.52
C ALA A 7 -22.08 15.56 13.08
N ARG A 8 -22.47 15.34 11.81
CA ARG A 8 -22.43 14.03 11.17
C ARG A 8 -21.01 13.48 11.23
N ALA A 9 -20.89 12.22 11.64
CA ALA A 9 -19.66 11.45 11.55
C ALA A 9 -19.14 11.46 10.11
N GLY A 10 -17.90 11.91 9.94
CA GLY A 10 -17.22 11.90 8.65
C GLY A 10 -17.06 10.47 8.15
N SER A 11 -17.44 10.23 6.90
CA SER A 11 -17.15 9.00 6.17
C SER A 11 -15.64 8.70 6.21
N PRO A 12 -15.21 7.44 6.38
CA PRO A 12 -13.81 7.08 6.16
C PRO A 12 -13.45 7.47 4.73
N GLY A 13 -12.38 8.26 4.57
CA GLY A 13 -11.91 8.69 3.26
C GLY A 13 -11.48 7.49 2.40
N PRO A 14 -11.54 7.61 1.06
CA PRO A 14 -11.17 6.52 0.17
C PRO A 14 -9.67 6.22 0.32
N GLY A 15 -9.35 4.95 0.62
CA GLY A 15 -7.97 4.49 0.67
C GLY A 15 -7.32 4.52 -0.72
N LEU A 16 -6.03 4.84 -0.78
CA LEU A 16 -5.28 4.84 -2.03
C LEU A 16 -5.10 3.40 -2.56
N PRO A 17 -5.30 3.14 -3.85
CA PRO A 17 -5.05 1.85 -4.49
C PRO A 17 -3.62 1.73 -5.06
N LEU A 18 -3.15 0.48 -5.22
CA LEU A 18 -1.81 0.12 -5.69
C LEU A 18 -1.88 -0.65 -7.03
N LEU A 19 -1.21 -0.14 -8.08
CA LEU A 19 -1.11 -0.77 -9.40
C LEU A 19 0.29 -1.39 -9.59
N ALA A 20 0.40 -2.62 -10.10
CA ALA A 20 1.69 -3.29 -10.28
C ALA A 20 1.82 -3.94 -11.67
N ALA A 21 2.53 -3.28 -12.60
CA ALA A 21 2.84 -3.84 -13.92
C ALA A 21 3.98 -4.87 -13.84
N LEU A 22 3.75 -6.09 -14.33
CA LEU A 22 4.80 -7.12 -14.45
C LEU A 22 5.18 -7.34 -15.91
N LEU A 23 6.48 -7.35 -16.22
CA LEU A 23 7.07 -7.60 -17.55
C LEU A 23 7.60 -9.04 -17.67
N THR A 24 6.75 -10.04 -17.96
CA THR A 24 7.15 -11.43 -18.25
C THR A 24 6.39 -12.09 -19.40
N GLY A 25 7.12 -12.70 -20.34
CA GLY A 25 6.56 -13.65 -21.32
C GLY A 25 7.65 -14.23 -22.24
N PRO A 26 7.67 -15.55 -22.50
CA PRO A 26 8.68 -16.20 -23.31
C PRO A 26 8.24 -16.17 -24.77
N ASP A 27 8.97 -15.45 -25.64
CA ASP A 27 9.54 -16.08 -26.83
C ASP A 27 10.41 -15.10 -27.62
N ARG A 28 11.29 -15.70 -28.42
CA ARG A 28 12.32 -15.06 -29.23
C ARG A 28 11.70 -14.17 -30.34
N LEU A 29 11.68 -12.86 -30.15
CA LEU A 29 11.44 -11.88 -31.22
C LEU A 29 12.52 -10.77 -31.21
N PRO A 30 12.84 -10.20 -32.39
CA PRO A 30 14.09 -9.48 -32.64
C PRO A 30 14.16 -8.16 -31.87
N ARG A 31 15.32 -7.97 -31.24
CA ARG A 31 15.61 -6.90 -30.28
C ARG A 31 15.89 -5.59 -31.01
N THR A 32 14.88 -4.77 -31.26
CA THR A 32 15.11 -3.31 -31.31
C THR A 32 15.36 -2.84 -29.88
N ARG A 33 16.60 -3.03 -29.42
CA ARG A 33 17.02 -2.73 -28.05
C ARG A 33 17.18 -1.22 -27.91
N THR A 34 16.09 -0.53 -27.57
CA THR A 34 16.22 0.79 -26.94
C THR A 34 17.09 0.59 -25.69
N PRO A 35 18.21 1.31 -25.53
CA PRO A 35 19.07 1.13 -24.38
C PRO A 35 18.25 1.42 -23.11
N PRO A 36 18.42 0.62 -22.04
CA PRO A 36 17.70 0.85 -20.80
C PRO A 36 18.00 2.27 -20.29
N PRO A 37 17.02 2.96 -19.65
CA PRO A 37 17.26 4.25 -19.04
C PRO A 37 18.49 4.19 -18.13
N ARG A 38 19.35 5.21 -18.17
CA ARG A 38 20.56 5.30 -17.33
C ARG A 38 20.26 5.48 -15.84
N GLU A 39 19.00 5.51 -15.46
CA GLU A 39 18.57 5.70 -14.08
C GLU A 39 19.03 4.53 -13.20
N ARG A 40 19.73 4.85 -12.12
CA ARG A 40 20.29 3.88 -11.16
C ARG A 40 19.45 3.78 -9.89
N ALA A 41 18.57 4.73 -9.62
CA ALA A 41 17.65 4.68 -8.51
C ALA A 41 16.69 3.50 -8.67
N PHE A 42 16.33 2.86 -7.56
CA PHE A 42 15.27 1.85 -7.57
C PHE A 42 13.88 2.47 -7.40
N ALA A 43 13.79 3.73 -6.96
CA ALA A 43 12.53 4.43 -6.76
C ALA A 43 12.67 5.90 -7.12
N LEU A 44 11.70 6.41 -7.86
CA LEU A 44 11.52 7.82 -8.19
C LEU A 44 10.24 8.31 -7.55
N PHE A 45 10.32 9.38 -6.74
CA PHE A 45 9.16 10.08 -6.21
C PHE A 45 8.89 11.32 -7.05
N LEU A 46 7.66 11.42 -7.55
CA LEU A 46 7.30 12.43 -8.53
C LEU A 46 6.51 13.56 -7.85
N ALA A 47 6.88 14.81 -8.12
CA ALA A 47 6.18 15.96 -7.60
C ALA A 47 4.81 16.10 -8.28
N ARG A 48 3.73 16.30 -7.49
CA ARG A 48 2.36 16.40 -8.01
C ARG A 48 2.21 17.48 -9.09
N ARG A 49 2.90 18.61 -8.93
CA ARG A 49 2.83 19.75 -9.85
C ARG A 49 3.35 19.42 -11.26
N THR A 50 4.37 18.58 -11.37
CA THR A 50 4.99 18.21 -12.65
C THR A 50 4.50 16.87 -13.16
N HIS A 51 3.95 16.02 -12.28
CA HIS A 51 3.49 14.69 -12.61
C HIS A 51 2.23 14.33 -11.80
N PRO A 52 1.04 14.75 -12.26
CA PRO A 52 -0.20 14.60 -11.50
C PRO A 52 -0.73 13.15 -11.47
N ALA A 53 -0.42 12.33 -12.47
CA ALA A 53 -0.97 10.97 -12.58
C ALA A 53 -0.34 9.96 -11.59
N LEU A 54 0.99 9.98 -11.47
CA LEU A 54 1.75 9.04 -10.64
C LEU A 54 2.41 9.73 -9.44
N VAL A 55 2.42 9.07 -8.27
CA VAL A 55 3.21 9.47 -7.09
C VAL A 55 4.64 8.97 -7.14
N GLY A 56 4.86 7.81 -7.76
CA GLY A 56 6.21 7.26 -7.90
C GLY A 56 6.30 6.10 -8.86
N ILE A 57 7.54 5.78 -9.23
CA ILE A 57 7.89 4.66 -10.10
C ILE A 57 8.99 3.87 -9.40
N GLU A 58 8.79 2.58 -9.22
CA GLU A 58 9.83 1.65 -8.75
C GLU A 58 10.45 0.91 -9.93
N LEU A 59 11.78 0.89 -9.98
CA LEU A 59 12.60 0.14 -10.93
C LEU A 59 13.15 -1.10 -10.21
N HIS A 60 12.38 -2.19 -10.22
CA HIS A 60 12.69 -3.40 -9.45
C HIS A 60 13.99 -4.09 -9.85
N HIS A 61 14.38 -3.93 -11.12
CA HIS A 61 15.66 -4.43 -11.65
C HIS A 61 16.88 -3.73 -11.02
N ASN A 62 16.73 -2.51 -10.51
CA ASN A 62 17.78 -1.81 -9.75
C ASN A 62 17.75 -2.16 -8.25
N LYS A 63 16.61 -2.65 -7.74
CA LYS A 63 16.40 -2.93 -6.31
C LYS A 63 17.05 -4.24 -5.87
N ILE A 64 16.86 -5.29 -6.66
CA ILE A 64 17.25 -6.66 -6.29
C ILE A 64 17.87 -7.33 -7.52
N PRO A 65 19.17 -7.66 -7.50
CA PRO A 65 19.81 -8.43 -8.57
C PRO A 65 19.08 -9.75 -8.82
N GLY A 66 18.94 -10.14 -10.10
CA GLY A 66 18.25 -11.39 -10.48
C GLY A 66 16.73 -11.36 -10.35
N ARG A 67 16.12 -10.20 -10.03
CA ARG A 67 14.65 -10.06 -10.01
C ARG A 67 14.02 -10.23 -11.39
N VAL A 68 14.78 -9.93 -12.44
CA VAL A 68 14.43 -10.10 -13.86
C VAL A 68 15.66 -10.56 -14.65
N ASP A 69 15.45 -11.13 -15.84
CA ASP A 69 16.54 -11.52 -16.75
C ASP A 69 17.40 -10.33 -17.18
N ASP A 70 18.63 -10.65 -17.59
CA ASP A 70 19.58 -9.66 -18.10
C ASP A 70 19.03 -8.86 -19.29
N GLY A 71 19.18 -7.53 -19.19
CA GLY A 71 18.70 -6.58 -20.18
C GLY A 71 17.18 -6.46 -20.25
N ARG A 72 16.45 -6.93 -19.22
CA ARG A 72 15.04 -6.62 -18.99
C ARG A 72 14.90 -5.68 -17.79
N GLY A 73 13.76 -5.00 -17.74
CA GLY A 73 13.35 -4.21 -16.59
C GLY A 73 12.02 -4.72 -16.05
N LEU A 74 11.79 -4.53 -14.76
CA LEU A 74 10.47 -4.59 -14.14
C LEU A 74 10.20 -3.25 -13.46
N ILE A 75 9.04 -2.66 -13.71
CA ILE A 75 8.63 -1.38 -13.14
C ILE A 75 7.29 -1.48 -12.43
N THR A 76 7.14 -0.83 -11.28
CA THR A 76 5.83 -0.65 -10.63
C THR A 76 5.49 0.83 -10.64
N LEU A 77 4.27 1.14 -11.11
CA LEU A 77 3.76 2.49 -11.21
C LEU A 77 2.77 2.71 -10.08
N HIS A 78 3.04 3.71 -9.24
CA HIS A 78 2.16 4.06 -8.13
C HIS A 78 1.28 5.23 -8.55
N PRO A 79 0.00 5.01 -8.92
CA PRO A 79 -0.90 6.08 -9.30
C PRO A 79 -1.30 6.93 -8.10
N ARG A 80 -1.69 8.18 -8.36
CA ARG A 80 -2.38 9.00 -7.37
C ARG A 80 -3.86 8.62 -7.29
N GLN A 81 -4.53 9.13 -6.26
CA GLN A 81 -5.96 8.91 -6.08
C GLN A 81 -6.75 9.36 -7.30
N GLU A 82 -6.46 10.55 -7.83
CA GLU A 82 -7.21 11.15 -8.93
C GLU A 82 -7.10 10.34 -10.23
N PHE A 83 -5.93 9.74 -10.49
CA PHE A 83 -5.77 8.80 -11.60
C PHE A 83 -6.60 7.55 -11.37
N THR A 84 -6.57 7.01 -10.16
CA THR A 84 -7.23 5.74 -9.90
C THR A 84 -8.75 5.88 -9.83
N ASP A 85 -9.27 6.93 -9.20
CA ASP A 85 -10.70 7.23 -9.17
C ASP A 85 -11.27 7.34 -10.59
N ARG A 86 -10.49 7.90 -11.52
CA ARG A 86 -10.88 8.03 -12.94
C ARG A 86 -10.94 6.69 -13.67
N TRP A 87 -10.03 5.76 -13.37
CA TRP A 87 -9.81 4.55 -14.15
C TRP A 87 -10.13 3.25 -13.41
N TRP A 88 -10.69 3.32 -12.21
CA TRP A 88 -10.93 2.16 -11.34
C TRP A 88 -11.74 1.06 -12.01
N ASP A 89 -12.85 1.45 -12.63
CA ASP A 89 -13.82 0.56 -13.29
C ASP A 89 -13.47 0.28 -14.76
N ALA A 90 -12.38 0.86 -15.28
CA ALA A 90 -11.90 0.55 -16.63
C ALA A 90 -11.27 -0.84 -16.68
N ASP A 91 -11.22 -1.42 -17.88
CA ASP A 91 -10.51 -2.68 -18.11
C ASP A 91 -8.99 -2.50 -17.94
N ASP A 92 -8.28 -3.62 -17.72
CA ASP A 92 -6.85 -3.64 -17.44
C ASP A 92 -6.00 -3.09 -18.59
N ALA A 93 -6.44 -3.23 -19.85
CA ALA A 93 -5.72 -2.73 -21.01
C ALA A 93 -5.78 -1.20 -21.07
N THR A 94 -6.96 -0.64 -20.83
CA THR A 94 -7.17 0.81 -20.73
C THR A 94 -6.34 1.40 -19.59
N ILE A 95 -6.38 0.80 -18.39
CA ILE A 95 -5.56 1.25 -17.26
C ILE A 95 -4.07 1.20 -17.59
N THR A 96 -3.64 0.11 -18.23
CA THR A 96 -2.25 -0.08 -18.65
C THR A 96 -1.81 1.01 -19.62
N GLU A 97 -2.60 1.32 -20.65
CA GLU A 97 -2.26 2.35 -21.63
C GLU A 97 -2.14 3.73 -21.01
N GLU A 98 -3.05 4.08 -20.11
CA GLU A 98 -3.03 5.36 -19.40
C GLU A 98 -1.84 5.45 -18.44
N ALA A 99 -1.52 4.36 -17.74
CA ALA A 99 -0.38 4.29 -16.84
C ALA A 99 0.96 4.36 -17.60
N ILE A 100 1.08 3.67 -18.75
CA ILE A 100 2.25 3.75 -19.63
C ILE A 100 2.39 5.16 -20.20
N THR A 101 1.29 5.77 -20.63
CA THR A 101 1.30 7.16 -21.13
C THR A 101 1.85 8.12 -20.09
N ALA A 102 1.40 7.97 -18.83
CA ALA A 102 1.94 8.75 -17.72
C ALA A 102 3.44 8.47 -17.48
N ALA A 103 3.85 7.20 -17.44
CA ALA A 103 5.24 6.82 -17.20
C ALA A 103 6.20 7.22 -18.33
N ALA A 104 5.72 7.30 -19.58
CA ALA A 104 6.51 7.72 -20.73
C ALA A 104 7.00 9.18 -20.64
N ALA A 105 6.34 10.02 -19.83
CA ALA A 105 6.82 11.37 -19.53
C ALA A 105 8.12 11.36 -18.70
N VAL A 106 8.39 10.28 -17.95
CA VAL A 106 9.64 10.08 -17.19
C VAL A 106 10.64 9.27 -18.00
N PHE A 107 10.16 8.26 -18.73
CA PHE A 107 10.99 7.38 -19.56
C PHE A 107 10.51 7.40 -21.02
N PRO A 108 11.00 8.34 -21.84
CA PRO A 108 10.66 8.41 -23.25
C PRO A 108 10.96 7.08 -23.96
N GLY A 109 10.02 6.63 -24.80
CA GLY A 109 10.13 5.35 -25.52
C GLY A 109 9.74 4.11 -24.70
N LEU A 110 9.30 4.27 -23.43
CA LEU A 110 8.87 3.15 -22.59
C LEU A 110 7.78 2.30 -23.27
N ARG A 111 6.80 2.96 -23.91
CA ARG A 111 5.66 2.29 -24.55
C ARG A 111 6.10 1.18 -25.51
N ASP A 112 7.11 1.44 -26.32
CA ASP A 112 7.60 0.50 -27.35
C ASP A 112 8.44 -0.65 -26.77
N THR A 113 8.67 -0.65 -25.45
CA THR A 113 9.48 -1.65 -24.75
C THR A 113 8.66 -2.54 -23.82
N VAL A 114 7.36 -2.26 -23.65
CA VAL A 114 6.49 -3.03 -22.77
C VAL A 114 6.17 -4.38 -23.40
N LEU A 115 6.56 -5.45 -22.71
CA LEU A 115 6.34 -6.83 -23.15
C LEU A 115 5.05 -7.44 -22.60
N THR A 116 4.64 -7.01 -21.41
CA THR A 116 3.37 -7.33 -20.77
C THR A 116 3.16 -6.39 -19.59
N SER A 117 1.96 -6.42 -19.04
CA SER A 117 1.53 -5.63 -17.90
C SER A 117 0.70 -6.50 -16.95
N HIS A 118 0.50 -5.99 -15.75
CA HIS A 118 -0.45 -6.54 -14.79
C HIS A 118 -1.10 -5.37 -14.06
N VAL A 119 -2.39 -5.52 -13.76
CA VAL A 119 -3.15 -4.52 -13.00
C VAL A 119 -3.61 -5.20 -11.72
N SER A 120 -3.09 -4.72 -10.59
CA SER A 120 -3.63 -5.08 -9.27
C SER A 120 -4.53 -3.95 -8.81
N ARG A 121 -5.71 -4.30 -8.28
CA ARG A 121 -6.63 -3.35 -7.65
C ARG A 121 -6.77 -3.72 -6.19
N GLN A 122 -6.46 -2.80 -5.30
CA GLN A 122 -6.54 -2.99 -3.86
C GLN A 122 -7.26 -1.78 -3.25
N GLY A 123 -8.38 -2.01 -2.56
CA GLY A 123 -9.17 -0.95 -1.95
C GLY A 123 -9.81 -1.46 -0.66
N PRO A 124 -9.48 -0.89 0.52
CA PRO A 124 -8.46 0.12 0.80
C PRO A 124 -7.02 -0.46 0.81
N ALA A 125 -6.02 0.26 0.28
CA ALA A 125 -4.62 -0.21 0.29
C ALA A 125 -3.63 0.62 1.14
N LEU A 126 -3.99 1.82 1.58
CA LEU A 126 -3.15 2.63 2.49
C LEU A 126 -4.00 3.42 3.48
N VAL A 127 -3.57 3.44 4.74
CA VAL A 127 -4.15 4.29 5.77
C VAL A 127 -3.61 5.71 5.62
N VAL A 128 -4.43 6.60 5.07
CA VAL A 128 -4.13 8.04 5.01
C VAL A 128 -4.79 8.73 6.19
N ARG A 129 -4.02 9.52 6.94
CA ARG A 129 -4.54 10.32 8.06
C ARG A 129 -4.60 11.79 7.69
N PRO A 130 -5.75 12.47 7.85
CA PRO A 130 -5.81 13.92 7.70
C PRO A 130 -5.08 14.60 8.86
N PRO A 131 -4.82 15.93 8.77
CA PRO A 131 -4.41 16.72 9.91
C PRO A 131 -5.33 16.46 11.12
N GLY A 132 -4.73 16.20 12.29
CA GLY A 132 -5.46 15.81 13.50
C GLY A 132 -5.71 14.30 13.64
N GLY A 133 -5.55 13.49 12.59
CA GLY A 133 -5.87 12.05 12.64
C GLY A 133 -5.03 11.22 13.62
N TYR A 134 -3.88 11.72 14.07
CA TYR A 134 -3.12 11.08 15.16
C TYR A 134 -3.76 11.29 16.54
N ALA A 135 -4.52 12.38 16.75
CA ALA A 135 -5.30 12.57 17.97
C ALA A 135 -6.46 11.56 18.03
N ASP A 136 -7.14 11.35 16.90
CA ASP A 136 -8.19 10.32 16.76
C ASP A 136 -7.60 8.92 16.98
N LEU A 137 -6.42 8.65 16.41
CA LEU A 137 -5.72 7.40 16.63
C LEU A 137 -5.35 7.18 18.10
N ARG A 138 -4.92 8.23 18.81
CA ARG A 138 -4.66 8.16 20.26
C ARG A 138 -5.94 7.79 21.02
N ALA A 139 -7.06 8.44 20.69
CA ALA A 139 -8.35 8.14 21.31
C ALA A 139 -8.80 6.69 21.01
N PHE A 140 -8.60 6.22 19.78
CA PHE A 140 -8.88 4.84 19.37
C PHE A 140 -7.98 3.81 20.09
N ASN A 141 -6.69 4.14 20.28
CA ASN A 141 -5.74 3.26 20.93
C ASN A 141 -5.92 3.15 22.46
N ALA A 142 -6.49 4.17 23.11
CA ALA A 142 -6.65 4.21 24.56
C ALA A 142 -7.48 3.03 25.13
N PRO A 143 -8.71 2.74 24.63
CA PRO A 143 -9.51 1.64 25.14
C PRO A 143 -8.93 0.26 24.78
N ARG A 144 -8.09 0.12 23.75
CA ARG A 144 -7.55 -1.20 23.35
C ARG A 144 -6.78 -1.93 24.46
N ARG A 145 -6.25 -1.19 25.44
CA ARG A 145 -5.52 -1.75 26.58
C ARG A 145 -6.40 -2.06 27.79
N THR A 146 -7.63 -1.54 27.82
CA THR A 146 -8.53 -1.59 28.99
C THR A 146 -9.87 -2.26 28.72
N THR A 147 -10.28 -2.38 27.45
CA THR A 147 -11.47 -3.11 26.99
C THR A 147 -11.25 -4.63 27.05
N ASP A 148 -12.33 -5.40 26.84
CA ASP A 148 -12.38 -6.86 26.84
C ASP A 148 -11.09 -7.51 26.32
N PRO A 149 -10.30 -8.16 27.19
CA PRO A 149 -9.01 -8.72 26.81
C PRO A 149 -9.11 -9.89 25.82
N ARG A 150 -10.32 -10.44 25.61
CA ARG A 150 -10.59 -11.49 24.62
C ARG A 150 -10.67 -10.97 23.19
N LEU A 151 -10.91 -9.66 23.02
CA LEU A 151 -10.97 -9.02 21.71
C LEU A 151 -9.73 -8.15 21.50
N GLN A 152 -8.87 -8.56 20.58
CA GLN A 152 -7.66 -7.81 20.21
C GLN A 152 -7.67 -7.49 18.71
N LEU A 153 -7.29 -6.26 18.38
CA LEU A 153 -7.12 -5.81 17.00
C LEU A 153 -5.64 -5.81 16.62
N ALA A 154 -5.35 -6.26 15.39
CA ALA A 154 -4.03 -6.31 14.75
C ALA A 154 -4.11 -5.82 13.30
N GLY A 155 -3.04 -5.21 12.79
CA GLY A 155 -2.93 -4.57 11.49
C GLY A 155 -2.02 -3.34 11.50
N ASP A 156 -1.87 -2.68 10.36
CA ASP A 156 -0.94 -1.55 10.18
C ASP A 156 -1.53 -0.16 10.50
N TYR A 157 -2.83 -0.11 10.83
CA TYR A 157 -3.58 1.12 11.09
C TYR A 157 -3.38 1.73 12.49
N PHE A 158 -2.50 1.16 13.34
CA PHE A 158 -2.24 1.68 14.69
C PHE A 158 -1.13 2.73 14.77
N GLY A 159 -0.50 3.05 13.66
CA GLY A 159 0.59 4.03 13.52
C GLY A 159 0.85 4.30 12.04
N PRO A 160 2.07 4.72 11.65
CA PRO A 160 2.44 4.75 10.23
C PRO A 160 2.22 3.38 9.57
N SER A 161 1.43 3.33 8.49
CA SER A 161 1.15 2.09 7.74
C SER A 161 2.46 1.45 7.30
N SER A 162 2.68 0.20 7.70
CA SER A 162 3.84 -0.59 7.30
C SER A 162 3.61 -2.05 7.62
N THR A 163 4.27 -2.92 6.86
CA THR A 163 4.30 -4.37 7.17
C THR A 163 4.88 -4.63 8.55
N TYR A 164 5.89 -3.85 8.98
CA TYR A 164 6.45 -3.95 10.32
C TYR A 164 5.43 -3.58 11.41
N GLY A 165 4.66 -2.50 11.20
CA GLY A 165 3.57 -2.11 12.10
C GLY A 165 2.49 -3.20 12.22
N ALA A 166 2.11 -3.82 11.10
CA ALA A 166 1.19 -4.96 11.09
C ALA A 166 1.75 -6.12 11.92
N LEU A 167 2.98 -6.55 11.65
CA LEU A 167 3.64 -7.64 12.37
C LEU A 167 3.67 -7.35 13.87
N ARG A 168 4.19 -6.18 14.25
CA ARG A 168 4.34 -5.79 15.65
C ARG A 168 3.01 -5.74 16.39
N SER A 169 1.97 -5.20 15.76
CA SER A 169 0.64 -5.16 16.37
C SER A 169 0.05 -6.56 16.62
N GLY A 170 0.37 -7.52 15.75
CA GLY A 170 -0.02 -8.93 15.91
C GLY A 170 0.67 -9.58 17.09
N GLU A 171 1.99 -9.40 17.22
CA GLU A 171 2.76 -9.87 18.38
C GLU A 171 2.17 -9.32 19.69
N GLU A 172 1.87 -8.02 19.72
CA GLU A 172 1.31 -7.36 20.89
C GLU A 172 -0.12 -7.85 21.23
N ALA A 173 -0.94 -8.10 20.21
CA ALA A 173 -2.28 -8.68 20.39
C ALA A 173 -2.19 -10.09 20.99
N ALA A 174 -1.31 -10.93 20.45
CA ALA A 174 -1.08 -12.29 20.94
C ALA A 174 -0.58 -12.29 22.39
N ALA A 175 0.38 -11.43 22.73
CA ALA A 175 0.93 -11.31 24.08
C ALA A 175 -0.15 -10.93 25.13
N ARG A 176 -1.08 -10.03 24.76
CA ARG A 176 -2.18 -9.63 25.64
C ARG A 176 -3.17 -10.78 25.88
N ILE A 177 -3.52 -11.53 24.84
CA ILE A 177 -4.37 -12.72 24.96
C ILE A 177 -3.71 -13.76 25.86
N LEU A 178 -2.43 -14.06 25.63
CA LEU A 178 -1.69 -15.04 26.44
C LEU A 178 -1.64 -14.66 27.92
N THR A 179 -1.40 -13.37 28.20
CA THR A 179 -1.43 -12.82 29.56
C THR A 179 -2.79 -13.01 30.21
N HIS A 180 -3.87 -12.71 29.48
CA HIS A 180 -5.23 -12.89 29.97
C HIS A 180 -5.56 -14.37 30.25
N LEU A 181 -5.25 -15.26 29.32
CA LEU A 181 -5.48 -16.71 29.48
C LEU A 181 -4.71 -17.28 30.68
N THR A 182 -3.46 -16.86 30.87
CA THR A 182 -2.63 -17.30 32.00
C THR A 182 -3.22 -16.85 33.35
N ARG A 183 -3.68 -15.59 33.43
CA ARG A 183 -4.35 -15.05 34.64
C ARG A 183 -5.66 -15.77 34.93
N THR A 184 -6.46 -16.04 33.90
CA THR A 184 -7.73 -16.76 34.02
C THR A 184 -7.50 -18.22 34.43
N HIS A 185 -6.50 -18.91 33.87
CA HIS A 185 -6.15 -20.26 34.28
C HIS A 185 -5.68 -20.33 35.73
N ARG A 186 -4.81 -19.40 36.17
CA ARG A 186 -4.34 -19.34 37.56
C ARG A 186 -5.48 -19.06 38.55
N SER A 187 -6.42 -18.17 38.21
CA SER A 187 -7.58 -17.88 39.06
C SER A 187 -8.61 -19.02 39.11
N ARG A 188 -8.64 -19.90 38.11
CA ARG A 188 -9.50 -21.09 38.06
C ARG A 188 -8.94 -22.32 38.77
N ARG A 189 -7.67 -22.30 39.20
CA ARG A 189 -7.11 -23.30 40.12
C ARG A 189 -6.99 -22.74 41.54
N PRO A 190 -8.08 -22.63 42.31
CA PRO A 190 -7.95 -22.44 43.74
C PRO A 190 -7.66 -23.79 44.42
N HIS A 191 -6.58 -23.86 45.20
CA HIS A 191 -6.26 -24.97 46.12
C HIS A 191 -6.24 -26.39 45.53
N GLU A 192 -5.11 -26.78 44.95
CA GLU A 192 -4.62 -28.16 45.12
C GLU A 192 -3.41 -28.04 46.06
N SER A 193 -3.65 -28.36 47.34
CA SER A 193 -2.65 -28.57 48.38
C SER A 193 -2.96 -29.92 49.02
#